data_AF-A0A7Y7NQJ7-F1
#
_entry.id   AF-A0A7Y7NQJ7-F1
#
_cell.length_a   1.000
_cell.length_b   1.000
_cell.length_c   1.000
_cell.angle_alpha   90.00
_cell.angle_beta   90.00
_cell.angle_gamma   90.00
#
_symmetry.space_group_name_H-M   'P 1'
#
loop_
_entity.id
_entity.type
_entity.pdbx_description
1 polymer ?
#
loop_
_entity_poly.entity_id
_entity_poly.type
_entity_poly.pdbx_seq_one_letter_code
_entity_poly.pdbx_strand_id
1 'polypeptide(L)'
;MEDTEGFVGAVAGMTLSDIIQMNAHNRFSGCITVMYGQKTGAIFFREGEIIHSEQEGETGEQAFYAIMQWPGGKFNLEPKISTTSITIHESWKFLLMESCRIIDENRHRTRQQQQPQSGAVAEVNSMSASVSEKLTQIPGVNNSVLFSKDGTPVNNSSFEAENLAAQALYLAMTGDHLGNIFGVGEVKVAALQGKSGQMLLFESKLHYLAVTVSNDQQLGAVEAEIRKALAPKK
;
A
#
# COMPACT_ATOMS: atom_id res chain seq x y z
N MET A 1 -25.68 22.28 20.95
CA MET A 1 -24.94 21.56 19.88
C MET A 1 -24.78 22.59 18.78
N GLU A 2 -23.59 23.16 18.61
CA GLU A 2 -23.35 24.13 17.55
C GLU A 2 -23.31 23.40 16.21
N ASP A 3 -24.17 23.82 15.28
CA ASP A 3 -24.11 23.43 13.88
C ASP A 3 -22.74 23.82 13.32
N THR A 4 -21.96 22.82 12.93
CA THR A 4 -20.74 23.09 12.15
C THR A 4 -21.22 23.24 10.72
N GLU A 5 -21.40 24.48 10.23
CA GLU A 5 -21.57 24.73 8.80
C GLU A 5 -20.38 24.09 8.06
N GLY A 6 -20.64 23.10 7.21
CA GLY A 6 -19.59 22.37 6.52
C GLY A 6 -20.07 21.08 5.88
N PHE A 7 -19.17 20.44 5.13
CA PHE A 7 -19.40 19.14 4.50
C PHE A 7 -18.63 18.06 5.24
N VAL A 8 -19.30 16.97 5.59
CA VAL A 8 -18.68 15.77 6.17
C VAL A 8 -18.74 14.65 5.13
N GLY A 9 -17.60 14.02 4.85
CA GLY A 9 -17.52 12.94 3.88
C GLY A 9 -16.23 12.14 4.01
N ALA A 10 -16.24 10.91 3.50
CA ALA A 10 -15.05 10.10 3.33
C ALA A 10 -14.50 10.31 1.91
N VAL A 11 -13.24 10.71 1.82
CA VAL A 11 -12.53 10.84 0.53
C VAL A 11 -11.66 9.60 0.34
N ALA A 12 -11.89 8.86 -0.74
CA ALA A 12 -11.09 7.67 -1.09
C ALA A 12 -10.06 8.02 -2.18
N GLY A 13 -8.87 7.41 -2.10
CA GLY A 13 -7.81 7.57 -3.10
C GLY A 13 -6.98 8.86 -2.99
N MET A 14 -7.22 9.69 -1.98
CA MET A 14 -6.45 10.90 -1.71
C MET A 14 -5.30 10.58 -0.74
N THR A 15 -4.10 11.07 -1.03
CA THR A 15 -2.92 10.84 -0.17
C THR A 15 -2.88 11.84 0.98
N LEU A 16 -2.13 11.54 2.04
CA LEU A 16 -1.92 12.50 3.14
C LEU A 16 -1.19 13.78 2.66
N SER A 17 -0.31 13.65 1.67
CA SER A 17 0.34 14.79 1.01
C SER A 17 -0.68 15.73 0.38
N ASP A 18 -1.67 15.19 -0.35
CA ASP A 18 -2.72 15.99 -0.97
C ASP A 18 -3.56 16.74 0.09
N ILE A 19 -3.85 16.07 1.22
CA ILE A 19 -4.60 16.67 2.34
C ILE A 19 -3.80 17.83 2.93
N ILE A 20 -2.51 17.64 3.18
CA ILE A 20 -1.63 18.69 3.69
C ILE A 20 -1.53 19.86 2.70
N GLN A 21 -1.32 19.57 1.42
CA GLN A 21 -1.23 20.59 0.36
C GLN A 21 -2.49 21.44 0.27
N MET A 22 -3.67 20.80 0.27
CA MET A 22 -4.95 21.48 0.24
C MET A 22 -5.10 22.42 1.44
N ASN A 23 -4.78 21.95 2.65
CA ASN A 23 -4.91 22.75 3.87
C ASN A 23 -3.90 23.89 3.93
N ALA A 24 -2.66 23.64 3.51
CA ALA A 24 -1.64 24.68 3.38
C ALA A 24 -2.08 25.78 2.40
N HIS A 25 -2.61 25.40 1.23
CA HIS A 25 -3.07 26.35 0.22
C HIS A 25 -4.27 27.18 0.71
N ASN A 26 -5.18 26.56 1.44
CA ASN A 26 -6.36 27.22 2.03
C ASN A 26 -6.02 28.08 3.26
N ARG A 27 -4.73 28.22 3.62
CA ARG A 27 -4.27 28.92 4.84
C ARG A 27 -4.94 28.38 6.11
N PHE A 28 -5.19 27.07 6.13
CA PHE A 28 -5.81 26.40 7.26
C PHE A 28 -5.02 26.68 8.55
N SER A 29 -5.74 26.88 9.64
CA SER A 29 -5.20 26.98 10.99
C SER A 29 -6.00 26.03 11.86
N GLY A 30 -5.34 25.13 12.56
CA GLY A 30 -6.01 24.04 13.27
C GLY A 30 -5.12 22.82 13.42
N CYS A 31 -5.73 21.72 13.86
CA CYS A 31 -5.08 20.41 13.94
C CYS A 31 -5.64 19.47 12.88
N ILE A 32 -4.75 18.71 12.24
CA ILE A 32 -5.12 17.53 11.47
C ILE A 32 -4.70 16.31 12.29
N THR A 33 -5.69 15.56 12.77
CA THR A 33 -5.47 14.30 13.48
C THR A 33 -5.52 13.16 12.47
N VAL A 34 -4.48 12.33 12.44
CA VAL A 34 -4.35 11.19 11.53
C VAL A 34 -4.31 9.89 12.36
N MET A 35 -5.03 8.87 11.92
CA MET A 35 -5.13 7.57 12.58
C MET A 35 -4.81 6.43 11.60
N TYR A 36 -3.88 5.55 11.97
CA TYR A 36 -3.55 4.34 11.23
C TYR A 36 -3.42 3.14 12.17
N GLY A 37 -4.38 2.21 12.10
CA GLY A 37 -4.46 1.10 13.05
C GLY A 37 -4.67 1.60 14.48
N GLN A 38 -3.70 1.34 15.37
CA GLN A 38 -3.68 1.85 16.75
C GLN A 38 -2.86 3.14 16.91
N LYS A 39 -2.14 3.56 15.86
CA LYS A 39 -1.29 4.75 15.90
C LYS A 39 -2.11 6.01 15.65
N THR A 40 -1.80 7.06 16.40
CA THR A 40 -2.40 8.39 16.24
C THR A 40 -1.31 9.43 16.15
N GLY A 41 -1.49 10.39 15.24
CA GLY A 41 -0.57 11.49 15.02
C GLY A 41 -1.35 12.78 14.81
N ALA A 42 -0.75 13.89 15.19
CA ALA A 42 -1.32 15.23 15.06
C ALA A 42 -0.37 16.12 14.28
N ILE A 43 -0.91 16.92 13.36
CA ILE A 43 -0.18 17.92 12.58
C ILE A 43 -0.88 19.27 12.78
N PHE A 44 -0.17 20.22 13.35
CA PHE A 44 -0.70 21.54 13.68
C PHE A 44 -0.31 22.57 12.64
N PHE A 45 -1.32 23.29 12.16
CA PHE A 45 -1.20 24.35 11.18
C PHE A 45 -1.47 25.72 11.77
N ARG A 46 -0.78 26.73 11.25
CA ARG A 46 -1.04 28.15 11.48
C ARG A 46 -0.85 28.91 10.17
N GLU A 47 -1.93 29.53 9.69
CA GLU A 47 -1.97 30.30 8.45
C GLU A 47 -1.45 29.54 7.20
N GLY A 48 -1.66 28.23 7.17
CA GLY A 48 -1.20 27.35 6.09
C GLY A 48 0.21 26.78 6.26
N GLU A 49 0.95 27.19 7.30
CA GLU A 49 2.25 26.61 7.64
C GLU A 49 2.11 25.55 8.73
N ILE A 50 2.98 24.54 8.70
CA ILE A 50 3.04 23.49 9.72
C ILE A 50 3.99 23.97 10.82
N ILE A 51 3.47 24.15 12.03
CA ILE A 51 4.25 24.68 13.15
C ILE A 51 4.72 23.60 14.13
N HIS A 52 4.04 22.45 14.12
CA HIS A 52 4.28 21.37 15.06
C HIS A 52 3.61 20.07 14.58
N SER A 53 4.12 18.95 15.05
CA SER A 53 3.49 17.64 14.91
C SER A 53 3.91 16.72 16.05
N GLU A 54 3.06 15.75 16.35
CA GLU A 54 3.29 14.78 17.43
C GLU A 54 2.82 13.39 17.04
N GLN A 55 3.57 12.36 17.42
CA GLN A 55 3.22 10.96 17.18
C GLN A 55 3.86 10.07 18.25
N GLU A 56 3.05 9.40 19.08
CA GLU A 56 3.48 8.40 20.10
C GLU A 56 4.79 8.72 20.87
N GLY A 57 5.02 9.99 21.22
CA GLY A 57 6.21 10.43 21.97
C GLY A 57 7.31 11.09 21.14
N GLU A 58 7.21 11.07 19.81
CA GLU A 58 8.00 11.92 18.92
C GLU A 58 7.29 13.27 18.71
N THR A 59 8.09 14.33 18.49
CA THR A 59 7.60 15.69 18.26
C THR A 59 8.37 16.38 17.15
N GLY A 60 7.73 17.35 16.49
CA GLY A 60 8.34 18.14 15.41
C GLY A 60 8.56 17.35 14.13
N GLU A 61 9.57 17.72 13.36
CA GLU A 61 9.79 17.21 12.00
C GLU A 61 9.85 15.68 11.94
N GLN A 62 10.45 15.03 12.96
CA GLN A 62 10.52 13.57 13.02
C GLN A 62 9.13 12.93 13.13
N ALA A 63 8.26 13.48 14.00
CA ALA A 63 6.88 13.03 14.09
C ALA A 63 6.12 13.26 12.77
N PHE A 64 6.36 14.38 12.10
CA PHE A 64 5.77 14.64 10.78
C PHE A 64 6.19 13.56 9.78
N TYR A 65 7.50 13.28 9.67
CA TYR A 65 8.02 12.26 8.76
C TYR A 65 7.53 10.85 9.11
N ALA A 66 7.36 10.53 10.39
CA ALA A 66 6.81 9.25 10.83
C ALA A 66 5.33 9.08 10.40
N ILE A 67 4.52 10.15 10.54
CA ILE A 67 3.12 10.16 10.09
C ILE A 67 3.03 10.04 8.56
N MET A 68 3.89 10.75 7.81
CA MET A 68 3.91 10.74 6.34
C MET A 68 4.25 9.37 5.74
N GLN A 69 4.87 8.47 6.51
CA GLN A 69 5.19 7.11 6.07
C GLN A 69 4.00 6.14 6.18
N TRP A 70 2.86 6.55 6.73
CA TRP A 70 1.70 5.66 6.85
C TRP A 70 1.06 5.41 5.48
N PRO A 71 0.75 4.15 5.11
CA PRO A 71 0.23 3.79 3.80
C PRO A 71 -1.22 4.24 3.57
N GLY A 72 -1.91 4.66 4.63
CA GLY A 72 -3.28 5.14 4.60
C GLY A 72 -3.77 5.45 6.02
N GLY A 73 -5.03 5.83 6.16
CA GLY A 73 -5.61 6.11 7.47
C GLY A 73 -6.91 6.87 7.42
N LYS A 74 -7.43 7.19 8.61
CA LYS A 74 -8.50 8.17 8.77
C LYS A 74 -7.87 9.50 9.18
N PHE A 75 -8.46 10.61 8.76
CA PHE A 75 -8.05 11.93 9.20
C PHE A 75 -9.26 12.75 9.68
N ASN A 76 -9.02 13.69 10.56
CA ASN A 76 -10.00 14.65 11.03
C ASN A 76 -9.37 16.05 11.07
N LEU A 77 -10.12 17.08 10.67
CA LEU A 77 -9.68 18.47 10.67
C LEU A 77 -10.39 19.26 11.75
N GLU A 78 -9.62 19.94 12.59
CA GLU A 78 -10.09 20.60 13.79
C GLU A 78 -9.60 22.06 13.81
N PRO A 79 -10.31 22.99 13.14
CA PRO A 79 -9.88 24.38 12.96
C PRO A 79 -9.77 25.19 14.25
N LYS A 80 -10.38 24.72 15.35
CA LYS A 80 -10.36 25.39 16.66
C LYS A 80 -9.27 24.86 17.60
N ILE A 81 -8.48 23.87 17.16
CA ILE A 81 -7.40 23.30 17.97
C ILE A 81 -6.08 23.93 17.53
N SER A 82 -5.48 24.71 18.43
CA SER A 82 -4.14 25.28 18.23
C SER A 82 -3.18 24.80 19.32
N THR A 83 -1.88 24.88 19.01
CA THR A 83 -0.81 24.57 19.96
C THR A 83 0.07 25.79 20.18
N THR A 84 0.65 25.88 21.37
CA THR A 84 1.70 26.85 21.70
C THR A 84 3.10 26.33 21.37
N SER A 85 3.24 25.02 21.15
CA SER A 85 4.49 24.39 20.74
C SER A 85 4.82 24.76 19.30
N ILE A 86 6.02 25.26 19.07
CA ILE A 86 6.56 25.51 17.73
C ILE A 86 7.87 24.74 17.66
N THR A 87 7.86 23.63 16.94
CA THR A 87 9.02 22.72 16.83
C THR A 87 9.38 22.42 15.38
N ILE A 88 8.69 23.05 14.44
CA ILE A 88 8.93 22.96 13.00
C ILE A 88 9.12 24.38 12.50
N HIS A 89 10.25 24.59 11.82
CA HIS A 89 10.63 25.90 11.29
C HIS A 89 10.73 25.90 9.76
N GLU A 90 10.79 24.71 9.17
CA GLU A 90 10.82 24.52 7.72
C GLU A 90 9.43 24.69 7.09
N SER A 91 9.42 25.13 5.83
CA SER A 91 8.17 25.28 5.08
C SER A 91 7.48 23.94 4.85
N TRP A 92 6.15 23.94 4.78
CA TRP A 92 5.40 22.70 4.47
C TRP A 92 5.88 22.02 3.17
N LYS A 93 6.33 22.80 2.18
CA LYS A 93 6.90 22.27 0.91
C LYS A 93 8.18 21.49 1.15
N PHE A 94 9.07 22.03 1.98
CA PHE A 94 10.31 21.36 2.35
C PHE A 94 10.00 20.05 3.08
N LEU A 95 9.10 20.08 4.06
CA LEU A 95 8.70 18.88 4.81
C LEU A 95 8.15 17.78 3.90
N LEU A 96 7.33 18.13 2.90
CA LEU A 96 6.81 17.16 1.94
C LEU A 96 7.89 16.61 1.02
N MET A 97 8.79 17.45 0.48
CA MET A 97 9.91 16.99 -0.35
C MET A 97 10.82 16.05 0.44
N GLU A 98 11.13 16.41 1.68
CA GLU A 98 11.96 15.59 2.56
C GLU A 98 11.27 14.28 2.95
N SER A 99 9.95 14.30 3.19
CA SER A 99 9.17 13.08 3.41
C SER A 99 9.25 12.14 2.21
N CYS A 100 9.11 12.66 0.98
CA CYS A 100 9.28 11.86 -0.24
C CYS A 100 10.69 11.26 -0.33
N ARG A 101 11.73 12.06 -0.05
CA ARG A 101 13.13 11.59 -0.02
C ARG A 101 13.31 10.45 0.97
N ILE A 102 12.80 10.59 2.20
CA ILE A 102 12.88 9.57 3.25
C ILE A 102 12.14 8.29 2.84
N ILE A 103 10.94 8.40 2.26
CA ILE A 103 10.16 7.26 1.78
C ILE A 103 10.92 6.51 0.69
N ASP A 104 11.48 7.23 -0.28
CA ASP A 104 12.26 6.62 -1.36
C ASP A 104 13.56 6.00 -0.85
N GLU A 105 14.27 6.66 0.07
CA GLU A 105 15.48 6.09 0.70
C GLU A 105 15.18 4.85 1.54
N ASN A 106 14.08 4.82 2.27
CA ASN A 106 13.65 3.64 3.02
C ASN A 106 13.26 2.49 2.08
N ARG A 107 12.62 2.78 0.94
CA ARG A 107 12.39 1.80 -0.13
C ARG A 107 13.71 1.26 -0.70
N HIS A 108 14.69 2.14 -0.96
CA HIS A 108 16.01 1.74 -1.46
C HIS A 108 16.84 0.95 -0.43
N ARG A 109 16.81 1.33 0.85
CA ARG A 109 17.47 0.58 1.93
C ARG A 109 16.85 -0.78 2.16
N THR A 110 15.52 -0.88 2.12
CA THR A 110 14.82 -2.17 2.22
C THR A 110 15.23 -3.06 1.04
N ARG A 111 15.31 -2.52 -0.18
CA ARG A 111 15.81 -3.24 -1.37
C ARG A 111 17.30 -3.66 -1.25
N GLN A 112 18.15 -2.89 -0.57
CA GLN A 112 19.58 -3.22 -0.39
C GLN A 112 19.82 -4.20 0.77
N GLN A 113 19.05 -4.12 1.86
CA GLN A 113 19.13 -5.05 2.99
C GLN A 113 18.45 -6.40 2.68
N GLN A 114 17.54 -6.44 1.71
CA GLN A 114 16.97 -7.65 1.11
C GLN A 114 17.78 -8.18 -0.09
N GLN A 115 19.09 -7.86 -0.21
CA GLN A 115 19.99 -8.68 -1.03
C GLN A 115 20.39 -9.92 -0.21
N PRO A 116 19.92 -11.13 -0.56
CA PRO A 116 20.39 -12.34 0.09
C PRO A 116 21.84 -12.60 -0.35
N GLN A 117 22.64 -13.10 0.59
CA GLN A 117 23.92 -13.75 0.30
C GLN A 117 23.75 -14.77 -0.84
N SER A 118 24.27 -14.41 -2.02
CA SER A 118 24.75 -15.15 -3.21
C SER A 118 24.33 -16.60 -3.56
N GLY A 119 23.31 -17.22 -2.94
CA GLY A 119 22.90 -18.60 -3.23
C GLY A 119 21.51 -18.76 -3.85
N ALA A 120 20.49 -18.05 -3.34
CA ALA A 120 19.09 -18.31 -3.69
C ALA A 120 18.55 -17.53 -4.90
N VAL A 121 19.29 -16.54 -5.39
CA VAL A 121 18.81 -15.60 -6.44
C VAL A 121 18.71 -16.27 -7.82
N ALA A 122 19.55 -17.27 -8.11
CA ALA A 122 19.53 -17.97 -9.40
C ALA A 122 18.31 -18.89 -9.57
N GLU A 123 17.86 -19.54 -8.49
CA GLU A 123 16.66 -20.41 -8.51
C GLU A 123 15.36 -19.60 -8.60
N VAL A 124 15.28 -18.46 -7.90
CA VAL A 124 14.11 -17.57 -7.96
C VAL A 124 13.99 -16.88 -9.33
N ASN A 125 15.12 -16.49 -9.95
CA ASN A 125 15.12 -15.88 -11.28
C ASN A 125 14.66 -16.83 -12.39
N SER A 126 15.07 -18.10 -12.34
CA SER A 126 14.61 -19.12 -13.30
C SER A 126 13.15 -19.52 -13.08
N MET A 127 12.67 -19.51 -11.83
CA MET A 127 11.25 -19.73 -11.53
C MET A 127 10.35 -18.58 -11.98
N SER A 128 10.69 -17.31 -11.73
CA SER A 128 9.83 -16.18 -12.13
C SER A 128 9.67 -16.05 -13.64
N ALA A 129 10.75 -16.28 -14.39
CA ALA A 129 10.71 -16.27 -15.85
C ALA A 129 9.82 -17.41 -16.38
N SER A 130 10.02 -18.65 -15.89
CA SER A 130 9.25 -19.81 -16.34
C SER A 130 7.78 -19.77 -15.94
N VAL A 131 7.43 -19.17 -14.80
CA VAL A 131 6.04 -18.96 -14.39
C VAL A 131 5.37 -17.93 -15.29
N SER A 132 5.99 -16.77 -15.49
CA SER A 132 5.41 -15.70 -16.33
C SER A 132 5.24 -16.14 -17.78
N GLU A 133 6.23 -16.84 -18.35
CA GLU A 133 6.16 -17.42 -19.70
C GLU A 133 5.01 -18.44 -19.85
N LYS A 134 4.80 -19.32 -18.87
CA LYS A 134 3.70 -20.30 -18.94
C LYS A 134 2.33 -19.64 -18.85
N LEU A 135 2.18 -18.64 -17.98
CA LEU A 135 0.89 -18.00 -17.73
C LEU A 135 0.43 -17.12 -18.89
N THR A 136 1.36 -16.45 -19.57
CA THR A 136 1.06 -15.67 -20.78
C THR A 136 0.52 -16.51 -21.95
N GLN A 137 0.70 -17.83 -21.92
CA GLN A 137 0.13 -18.75 -22.92
C GLN A 137 -1.31 -19.19 -22.60
N ILE A 138 -1.82 -18.89 -21.41
CA ILE A 138 -3.17 -19.27 -21.00
C ILE A 138 -4.17 -18.25 -21.55
N PRO A 139 -5.15 -18.66 -22.38
CA PRO A 139 -6.19 -17.76 -22.86
C PRO A 139 -6.93 -17.08 -21.70
N GLY A 140 -7.04 -15.76 -21.77
CA GLY A 140 -7.68 -14.95 -20.73
C GLY A 140 -6.76 -14.39 -19.67
N VAL A 141 -5.48 -14.79 -19.61
CA VAL A 141 -4.50 -14.15 -18.72
C VAL A 141 -4.00 -12.86 -19.37
N ASN A 142 -4.25 -11.72 -18.74
CA ASN A 142 -3.79 -10.42 -19.21
C ASN A 142 -2.42 -10.04 -18.64
N ASN A 143 -2.25 -10.24 -17.33
CA ASN A 143 -1.00 -9.95 -16.64
C ASN A 143 -0.81 -10.93 -15.48
N SER A 144 0.44 -11.20 -15.12
CA SER A 144 0.80 -12.04 -13.99
C SER A 144 2.03 -11.52 -13.28
N VAL A 145 2.00 -11.48 -11.96
CA VAL A 145 3.12 -11.01 -11.14
C VAL A 145 3.37 -12.02 -10.03
N LEU A 146 4.59 -12.56 -10.03
CA LEU A 146 5.12 -13.28 -8.88
C LEU A 146 5.74 -12.24 -7.93
N PHE A 147 5.42 -12.29 -6.65
CA PHE A 147 5.92 -11.34 -5.66
C PHE A 147 6.18 -12.04 -4.32
N SER A 148 7.15 -11.52 -3.58
CA SER A 148 7.52 -12.01 -2.25
C SER A 148 6.40 -11.73 -1.23
N LYS A 149 6.43 -12.43 -0.08
CA LYS A 149 5.45 -12.25 1.00
C LYS A 149 5.40 -10.83 1.60
N ASP A 150 6.42 -10.02 1.34
CA ASP A 150 6.50 -8.61 1.73
C ASP A 150 5.89 -7.65 0.70
N GLY A 151 5.38 -8.15 -0.43
CA GLY A 151 4.77 -7.35 -1.49
C GLY A 151 5.71 -6.98 -2.64
N THR A 152 7.00 -7.37 -2.58
CA THR A 152 7.97 -6.97 -3.61
C THR A 152 7.85 -7.85 -4.86
N PRO A 153 7.57 -7.29 -6.06
CA PRO A 153 7.56 -8.07 -7.30
C PRO A 153 8.91 -8.72 -7.58
N VAL A 154 8.89 -9.98 -8.03
CA VAL A 154 10.09 -10.71 -8.44
C VAL A 154 10.40 -10.36 -9.89
N ASN A 155 11.60 -9.82 -10.14
CA ASN A 155 12.13 -9.52 -11.48
C ASN A 155 11.25 -8.63 -12.38
N ASN A 156 10.29 -7.89 -11.82
CA ASN A 156 9.43 -6.97 -12.55
C ASN A 156 9.18 -5.70 -11.73
N SER A 157 10.03 -4.69 -11.90
CA SER A 157 9.91 -3.39 -11.23
C SER A 157 9.06 -2.38 -12.01
N SER A 158 8.16 -2.85 -12.88
CA SER A 158 7.22 -1.95 -13.56
C SER A 158 6.17 -1.43 -12.58
N PHE A 159 5.70 -0.20 -12.82
CA PHE A 159 4.63 0.40 -12.01
C PHE A 159 3.36 -0.48 -11.98
N GLU A 160 3.01 -1.10 -13.11
CA GLU A 160 1.88 -2.01 -13.20
C GLU A 160 2.06 -3.25 -12.32
N ALA A 161 3.27 -3.80 -12.27
CA ALA A 161 3.58 -4.96 -11.44
C ALA A 161 3.58 -4.63 -9.95
N GLU A 162 4.15 -3.47 -9.56
CA GLU A 162 4.10 -2.98 -8.18
C GLU A 162 2.66 -2.75 -7.71
N ASN A 163 1.82 -2.12 -8.55
CA ASN A 163 0.42 -1.87 -8.23
C ASN A 163 -0.38 -3.18 -8.10
N LEU A 164 -0.19 -4.13 -9.02
CA LEU A 164 -0.86 -5.44 -8.97
C LEU A 164 -0.41 -6.25 -7.74
N ALA A 165 0.89 -6.26 -7.42
CA ALA A 165 1.41 -6.94 -6.23
C ALA A 165 0.84 -6.32 -4.94
N ALA A 166 0.75 -5.00 -4.85
CA ALA A 166 0.18 -4.33 -3.68
C ALA A 166 -1.32 -4.66 -3.49
N GLN A 167 -2.11 -4.64 -4.57
CA GLN A 167 -3.53 -5.02 -4.53
C GLN A 167 -3.70 -6.49 -4.13
N ALA A 168 -2.88 -7.37 -4.69
CA ALA A 168 -2.90 -8.80 -4.39
C ALA A 168 -2.44 -9.11 -2.96
N LEU A 169 -1.47 -8.38 -2.43
CA LEU A 169 -1.05 -8.48 -1.02
C LEU A 169 -2.20 -8.06 -0.09
N TYR A 170 -2.88 -6.97 -0.40
CA TYR A 170 -4.05 -6.54 0.37
C TYR A 170 -5.17 -7.58 0.35
N LEU A 171 -5.41 -8.22 -0.80
CA LEU A 171 -6.32 -9.35 -0.92
C LEU A 171 -5.86 -10.54 -0.06
N ALA A 172 -4.57 -10.84 -0.04
CA ALA A 172 -4.02 -11.92 0.78
C ALA A 172 -4.30 -11.66 2.27
N MET A 173 -3.94 -10.46 2.76
CA MET A 173 -4.15 -10.05 4.16
C MET A 173 -5.64 -10.07 4.55
N THR A 174 -6.51 -9.60 3.65
CA THR A 174 -7.96 -9.63 3.87
C THR A 174 -8.48 -11.07 3.88
N GLY A 175 -7.98 -11.91 2.97
CA GLY A 175 -8.29 -13.33 2.90
C GLY A 175 -7.90 -14.07 4.17
N ASP A 176 -6.70 -13.80 4.71
CA ASP A 176 -6.24 -14.35 5.99
C ASP A 176 -7.13 -13.89 7.15
N HIS A 177 -7.53 -12.62 7.17
CA HIS A 177 -8.43 -12.11 8.17
C HIS A 177 -9.80 -12.81 8.14
N LEU A 178 -10.39 -12.95 6.95
CA LEU A 178 -11.65 -13.69 6.77
C LEU A 178 -11.48 -15.17 7.11
N GLY A 179 -10.39 -15.79 6.68
CA GLY A 179 -10.12 -17.20 6.92
C GLY A 179 -9.98 -17.52 8.41
N ASN A 180 -9.38 -16.62 9.18
CA ASN A 180 -9.34 -16.71 10.64
C ASN A 180 -10.74 -16.58 11.27
N ILE A 181 -11.58 -15.64 10.78
CA ILE A 181 -12.97 -15.48 11.26
C ILE A 181 -13.80 -16.74 11.00
N PHE A 182 -13.67 -17.33 9.81
CA PHE A 182 -14.44 -18.52 9.41
C PHE A 182 -13.79 -19.85 9.85
N GLY A 183 -12.63 -19.82 10.53
CA GLY A 183 -11.94 -21.01 11.03
C GLY A 183 -11.29 -21.87 9.95
N VAL A 184 -10.99 -21.30 8.77
CA VAL A 184 -10.34 -21.98 7.64
C VAL A 184 -8.85 -21.63 7.48
N GLY A 185 -8.34 -20.67 8.28
CA GLY A 185 -6.92 -20.32 8.36
C GLY A 185 -6.43 -19.42 7.22
N GLU A 186 -5.14 -19.53 6.89
CA GLU A 186 -4.49 -18.71 5.86
C GLU A 186 -5.04 -18.96 4.45
N VAL A 187 -5.10 -17.90 3.66
CA VAL A 187 -5.61 -17.94 2.30
C VAL A 187 -4.65 -18.69 1.39
N LYS A 188 -5.13 -19.76 0.76
CA LYS A 188 -4.36 -20.49 -0.25
C LYS A 188 -4.59 -19.97 -1.66
N VAL A 189 -5.84 -19.66 -1.96
CA VAL A 189 -6.27 -19.07 -3.24
C VAL A 189 -7.42 -18.12 -2.97
N ALA A 190 -7.42 -16.98 -3.65
CA ALA A 190 -8.53 -16.05 -3.66
C ALA A 190 -8.89 -15.66 -5.09
N ALA A 191 -10.18 -15.48 -5.34
CA ALA A 191 -10.73 -15.07 -6.62
C ALA A 191 -11.61 -13.83 -6.40
N LEU A 192 -11.32 -12.76 -7.12
CA LEU A 192 -12.14 -11.55 -7.17
C LEU A 192 -12.74 -11.42 -8.56
N GLN A 193 -14.06 -11.35 -8.64
CA GLN A 193 -14.79 -11.11 -9.88
C GLN A 193 -15.63 -9.85 -9.72
N GLY A 194 -15.24 -8.78 -10.42
CA GLY A 194 -15.96 -7.51 -10.46
C GLY A 194 -16.50 -7.22 -11.85
N LYS A 195 -17.27 -6.13 -11.98
CA LYS A 195 -17.78 -5.66 -13.28
C LYS A 195 -16.66 -5.13 -14.20
N SER A 196 -15.59 -4.60 -13.61
CA SER A 196 -14.48 -3.96 -14.32
C SER A 196 -13.27 -4.86 -14.50
N GLY A 197 -13.18 -5.97 -13.78
CA GLY A 197 -11.97 -6.80 -13.78
C GLY A 197 -12.16 -8.10 -13.00
N GLN A 198 -11.31 -9.07 -13.32
CA GLN A 198 -11.20 -10.32 -12.58
C GLN A 198 -9.74 -10.54 -12.16
N MET A 199 -9.52 -11.04 -10.95
CA MET A 199 -8.20 -11.29 -10.39
C MET A 199 -8.17 -12.63 -9.65
N LEU A 200 -7.06 -13.34 -9.80
CA LEU A 200 -6.71 -14.52 -9.02
C LEU A 200 -5.45 -14.25 -8.20
N LEU A 201 -5.45 -14.76 -6.98
CA LEU A 201 -4.29 -14.81 -6.09
C LEU A 201 -4.01 -16.27 -5.76
N PHE A 202 -2.76 -16.69 -5.87
CA PHE A 202 -2.28 -17.99 -5.41
C PHE A 202 -1.17 -17.81 -4.38
N GLU A 203 -1.26 -18.56 -3.30
CA GLU A 203 -0.27 -18.61 -2.23
C GLU A 203 0.72 -19.76 -2.46
N SER A 204 1.99 -19.50 -2.12
CA SER A 204 3.02 -20.51 -1.96
C SER A 204 3.93 -20.16 -0.78
N LYS A 205 4.74 -21.12 -0.32
CA LYS A 205 5.62 -20.96 0.86
C LYS A 205 6.43 -19.66 0.89
N LEU A 206 6.97 -19.23 -0.26
CA LEU A 206 7.88 -18.08 -0.33
C LEU A 206 7.31 -16.90 -1.12
N HIS A 207 6.29 -17.12 -1.94
CA HIS A 207 5.79 -16.13 -2.88
C HIS A 207 4.27 -16.18 -3.01
N TYR A 208 3.70 -15.08 -3.46
CA TYR A 208 2.36 -15.03 -4.03
C TYR A 208 2.45 -14.88 -5.55
N LEU A 209 1.41 -15.34 -6.24
CA LEU A 209 1.20 -15.10 -7.66
C LEU A 209 -0.15 -14.39 -7.83
N ALA A 210 -0.11 -13.19 -8.39
CA ALA A 210 -1.30 -12.46 -8.82
C ALA A 210 -1.48 -12.63 -10.33
N VAL A 211 -2.72 -12.82 -10.77
CA VAL A 211 -3.07 -12.91 -12.19
C VAL A 211 -4.32 -12.08 -12.47
N THR A 212 -4.28 -11.20 -13.46
CA THR A 212 -5.47 -10.52 -13.96
C THR A 212 -6.05 -11.30 -15.13
N VAL A 213 -7.37 -11.47 -15.11
CA VAL A 213 -8.11 -12.29 -16.08
C VAL A 213 -9.08 -11.42 -16.87
N SER A 214 -9.19 -11.68 -18.16
CA SER A 214 -10.09 -10.96 -19.06
C SER A 214 -11.55 -11.17 -18.65
N ASN A 215 -12.34 -10.10 -18.76
CA ASN A 215 -13.73 -10.10 -18.29
C ASN A 215 -14.67 -11.00 -19.10
N ASP A 216 -14.30 -11.33 -20.33
CA ASP A 216 -15.01 -12.25 -21.23
C ASP A 216 -14.75 -13.73 -20.91
N GLN A 217 -13.77 -14.02 -20.05
CA GLN A 217 -13.41 -15.37 -19.67
C GLN A 217 -14.04 -15.77 -18.33
N GLN A 218 -14.28 -17.06 -18.16
CA GLN A 218 -14.79 -17.62 -16.91
C GLN A 218 -13.62 -17.81 -15.92
N LEU A 219 -13.64 -17.06 -14.81
CA LEU A 219 -12.57 -17.05 -13.81
C LEU A 219 -12.12 -18.45 -13.35
N GLY A 220 -13.09 -19.33 -13.04
CA GLY A 220 -12.80 -20.69 -12.58
C GLY A 220 -12.14 -21.58 -13.65
N ALA A 221 -12.41 -21.36 -14.93
CA ALA A 221 -11.76 -22.11 -16.02
C ALA A 221 -10.29 -21.69 -16.16
N VAL A 222 -10.03 -20.38 -16.09
CA VAL A 222 -8.67 -19.84 -16.11
C VAL A 222 -7.87 -20.27 -14.88
N GLU A 223 -8.49 -20.28 -13.70
CA GLU A 223 -7.88 -20.80 -12.47
C GLU A 223 -7.42 -22.26 -12.63
N ALA A 224 -8.27 -23.11 -13.23
CA ALA A 224 -7.94 -24.52 -13.44
C ALA A 224 -6.74 -24.72 -14.38
N GLU A 225 -6.66 -23.96 -15.47
CA GLU A 225 -5.51 -24.00 -16.39
C GLU A 225 -4.23 -23.48 -15.72
N ILE A 226 -4.31 -22.42 -14.90
CA ILE A 226 -3.17 -21.91 -14.13
C ILE A 226 -2.64 -22.98 -13.18
N ARG A 227 -3.54 -23.64 -12.41
CA ARG A 227 -3.14 -24.73 -11.51
C ARG A 227 -2.45 -25.87 -12.24
N LYS A 228 -2.93 -26.22 -13.44
CA LYS A 228 -2.34 -27.25 -14.29
C LYS A 228 -0.95 -26.85 -14.80
N ALA A 229 -0.76 -25.58 -15.18
CA ALA A 229 0.53 -25.06 -15.65
C ALA A 229 1.59 -24.98 -14.54
N LEU A 230 1.16 -24.76 -13.30
CA LEU A 230 2.02 -24.66 -12.12
C LEU A 230 2.27 -26.00 -11.41
N ALA A 231 1.53 -27.06 -11.77
CA ALA A 231 1.74 -28.38 -11.20
C ALA A 231 3.15 -28.91 -11.55
N PRO A 232 3.86 -29.54 -10.61
CA PRO A 232 5.16 -30.15 -10.90
C PRO A 232 5.00 -31.25 -11.96
N LYS A 233 5.89 -31.28 -12.95
CA LYS A 233 5.95 -32.39 -13.91
C LYS A 233 6.31 -33.66 -13.13
N LYS A 234 5.45 -34.66 -13.19
CA LYS A 234 5.73 -36.02 -12.69
C LYS A 234 6.91 -36.64 -13.41
#